data_AF-B4VW98-F1
#
_entry.id   AF-B4VW98-F1
#
_cell.length_a   1.000
_cell.length_b   1.000
_cell.length_c   1.000
_cell.angle_alpha   90.00
_cell.angle_beta   90.00
_cell.angle_gamma   90.00
#
_symmetry.space_group_name_H-M   'P 1'
#
loop_
_entity.id
_entity.type
_entity.pdbx_description
1 polymer ?
#
loop_
_entity_poly.entity_id
_entity_poly.type
_entity_poly.pdbx_seq_one_letter_code
_entity_poly.pdbx_strand_id
1 'polypeptide(L)' 'MDRLYQEVALIAFYFHWSLDDILNLEHEERLRWVGEIRRFTKKG' A
#
# COMPACT_ATOMS: atom_id res chain seq x y z
N MET A 1 8.18 11.72 -8.43
CA MET A 1 7.67 11.12 -7.19
C MET A 1 8.03 9.65 -7.23
N ASP A 2 8.77 9.20 -6.22
CA ASP A 2 9.24 7.82 -6.14
C ASP A 2 8.06 6.83 -6.04
N ARG A 3 8.14 5.70 -6.75
CA ARG A 3 7.09 4.66 -6.75
C ARG A 3 6.82 4.15 -5.33
N LEU A 4 7.86 4.11 -4.49
CA LEU A 4 7.78 3.72 -3.10
C LEU A 4 6.81 4.60 -2.28
N TYR A 5 6.90 5.94 -2.43
CA TYR A 5 6.04 6.85 -1.68
C TYR A 5 4.57 6.68 -2.03
N GLN A 6 4.25 6.34 -3.29
CA GLN A 6 2.88 6.09 -3.73
C GLN A 6 2.31 4.81 -3.13
N GLU A 7 3.11 3.73 -3.08
CA GLU A 7 2.72 2.46 -2.47
C GLU A 7 2.43 2.65 -0.98
N VAL A 8 3.36 3.31 -0.27
CA VAL A 8 3.26 3.58 1.16
C VAL A 8 2.05 4.45 1.49
N ALA A 9 1.84 5.55 0.75
CA ALA A 9 0.72 6.45 0.98
C ALA A 9 -0.63 5.77 0.75
N LEU A 10 -0.74 4.90 -0.27
CA LEU A 10 -1.98 4.17 -0.55
C LEU A 10 -2.32 3.18 0.58
N ILE A 11 -1.32 2.43 1.05
CA ILE A 11 -1.50 1.46 2.14
C ILE A 11 -1.87 2.19 3.44
N ALA A 12 -1.14 3.27 3.78
CA ALA A 12 -1.42 4.08 4.96
C ALA A 12 -2.83 4.69 4.92
N PHE A 13 -3.27 5.15 3.75
CA PHE A 13 -4.61 5.71 3.58
C PHE A 13 -5.72 4.67 3.79
N TYR A 14 -5.56 3.44 3.29
CA TYR A 14 -6.61 2.42 3.31
C TYR A 14 -6.67 1.64 4.63
N PHE A 15 -5.51 1.32 5.22
CA PHE A 15 -5.44 0.50 6.42
C PHE A 15 -5.11 1.29 7.69
N HIS A 16 -4.75 2.58 7.56
CA HIS A 16 -4.33 3.43 8.67
C HIS A 16 -3.14 2.88 9.47
N TRP A 17 -2.32 2.02 8.84
CA TRP A 17 -1.07 1.54 9.41
C TRP A 17 -0.05 2.68 9.50
N SER A 18 0.84 2.57 10.47
CA SER A 18 1.93 3.54 10.63
C SER A 18 2.90 3.46 9.46
N LEU A 19 3.64 4.54 9.22
CA LEU A 19 4.69 4.57 8.20
C LEU A 19 5.74 3.47 8.45
N ASP A 20 6.13 3.28 9.72
CA ASP A 20 7.15 2.32 10.12
C ASP A 20 6.70 0.88 9.84
N ASP A 21 5.44 0.53 10.14
CA ASP A 21 4.89 -0.79 9.85
C ASP A 21 4.91 -1.10 8.34
N ILE A 22 4.61 -0.11 7.51
CA ILE A 22 4.57 -0.28 6.04
C ILE A 22 5.98 -0.35 5.45
N LEU A 23 6.93 0.40 6.00
CA LEU A 23 8.33 0.36 5.57
C LEU A 23 9.04 -0.93 5.97
N ASN A 24 8.58 -1.60 7.04
CA ASN A 24 9.07 -2.92 7.45
C ASN A 24 8.58 -4.07 6.57
N LEU A 25 7.57 -3.84 5.71
CA LEU A 25 7.14 -4.85 4.74
C LEU A 25 8.16 -5.00 3.61
N GLU A 26 8.34 -6.24 3.16
CA GLU A 26 9.08 -6.50 1.93
C GLU A 26 8.39 -5.82 0.74
N HIS A 27 9.16 -5.48 -0.29
CA HIS A 27 8.61 -4.79 -1.47
C HIS A 27 7.45 -5.58 -2.10
N GLU A 28 7.56 -6.90 -2.18
CA GLU A 28 6.52 -7.77 -2.73
C GLU A 28 5.24 -7.78 -1.88
N GLU A 29 5.37 -7.66 -0.56
CA GLU A 29 4.22 -7.57 0.35
C GLU A 29 3.48 -6.25 0.17
N ARG A 30 4.19 -5.12 0.06
CA ARG A 30 3.56 -3.83 -0.28
C ARG A 30 2.84 -3.90 -1.63
N LEU A 31 3.47 -4.48 -2.65
CA LEU A 31 2.85 -4.62 -3.97
C LEU A 31 1.57 -5.47 -3.92
N ARG A 32 1.56 -6.55 -3.12
CA ARG A 32 0.37 -7.39 -2.91
C ARG A 32 -0.77 -6.57 -2.32
N TRP A 33 -0.52 -5.81 -1.25
CA TRP A 33 -1.54 -4.97 -0.63
C TRP A 33 -2.09 -3.89 -1.57
N VAL A 34 -1.21 -3.22 -2.33
CA VAL A 34 -1.61 -2.27 -3.37
C VAL A 34 -2.50 -2.95 -4.42
N GLY A 35 -2.19 -4.18 -4.81
CA GLY A 35 -3.00 -4.99 -5.72
C GLY A 35 -4.40 -5.29 -5.17
N GLU A 36 -4.48 -5.70 -3.91
CA GLU A 36 -5.76 -5.99 -3.24
C GLU A 36 -6.63 -4.74 -3.10
N ILE A 37 -6.05 -3.62 -2.66
CA ILE A 37 -6.76 -2.32 -2.57
C ILE A 37 -7.35 -1.96 -3.94
N ARG A 38 -6.56 -2.06 -5.02
CA ARG A 38 -7.03 -1.76 -6.39
C ARG A 38 -8.16 -2.69 -6.84
N ARG A 39 -8.13 -3.98 -6.45
CA ARG A 39 -9.19 -4.95 -6.76
C ARG A 39 -10.50 -4.61 -6.05
N PHE A 40 -10.44 -4.14 -4.80
CA PHE A 40 -11.62 -3.68 -4.08
C PHE A 40 -12.21 -2.41 -4.69
N THR A 41 -11.37 -1.40 -4.94
CA THR A 41 -11.83 -0.11 -5.48
C THR A 41 -12.35 -0.19 -6.91
N LYS A 42 -11.82 -1.10 -7.75
CA LYS A 42 -12.29 -1.29 -9.14
C LYS A 42 -13.66 -1.99 -9.23
N LYS A 43 -14.15 -2.57 -8.13
CA LYS A 43 -15.46 -3.24 -8.07
C LYS A 43 -16.61 -2.31 -7.62
N GLY A 44 -16.33 -1.02 -7.42
CA GLY A 44 -17.33 0.02 -7.10
C GLY A 44 -17.67 0.89 -8.30
#